data_AF-A0A965YE37-F1
#
_entry.id   AF-A0A965YE37-F1
#
_cell.length_a   1.000
_cell.length_b   1.000
_cell.length_c   1.000
_cell.angle_alpha   90.00
_cell.angle_beta   90.00
_cell.angle_gamma   90.00
#
_symmetry.space_group_name_H-M   'P 1'
#
loop_
_entity.id
_entity.type
_entity.pdbx_description
1 polymer ?
#
loop_
_entity_poly.entity_id
_entity_poly.type
_entity_poly.pdbx_seq_one_letter_code
_entity_poly.pdbx_strand_id
1 'polypeptide(L)'
;MEKNEIQKKESIEFLIKNTDMFLDVDYTKLAAHIEGHRYFLGKNLKMPITWDQATYSWMSNIYEPLSQMMETWTTQMSFPGRRKADLFFELCDHLYFMSLEKQAEVNPYYAVLDYSAQYGKSIGKFFAKLASLNHAA
;
A
#
# COMPACT_ATOMS: atom_id res chain seq x y z
N MET A 1 8.46 7.10 26.18
CA MET A 1 7.88 7.80 25.01
C MET A 1 8.97 8.19 24.02
N GLU A 2 10.06 8.80 24.46
CA GLU A 2 11.18 9.25 23.60
C GLU A 2 11.76 8.16 22.66
N LYS A 3 12.04 6.95 23.18
CA LYS A 3 12.56 5.83 22.36
C LYS A 3 11.64 5.41 21.21
N ASN A 4 10.32 5.46 21.42
CA ASN A 4 9.35 5.05 20.41
C ASN A 4 9.27 6.09 19.28
N GLU A 5 9.25 7.38 19.63
CA GLU A 5 9.28 8.47 18.64
C GLU A 5 10.58 8.51 17.83
N ILE A 6 11.73 8.20 18.46
CA ILE A 6 13.01 8.06 17.77
C ILE A 6 12.94 6.92 16.75
N GLN A 7 12.50 5.72 17.17
CA GLN A 7 12.39 4.57 16.27
C GLN A 7 11.43 4.85 15.11
N LYS A 8 10.26 5.42 15.40
CA LYS A 8 9.32 5.86 14.37
C LYS A 8 10.00 6.76 13.34
N LYS A 9 10.66 7.82 13.79
CA LYS A 9 11.33 8.77 12.91
C LYS A 9 12.39 8.08 12.04
N GLU A 10 13.25 7.27 12.64
CA GLU A 10 14.30 6.52 11.93
C GLU A 10 13.71 5.57 10.88
N SER A 11 12.65 4.84 11.22
CA SER A 11 12.01 3.91 10.28
C SER A 11 11.34 4.64 9.09
N ILE A 12 10.68 5.78 9.31
CA ILE A 12 10.08 6.55 8.20
C ILE A 12 11.17 7.20 7.33
N GLU A 13 12.19 7.80 7.94
CA GLU A 13 13.31 8.37 7.20
C GLU A 13 14.05 7.31 6.37
N PHE A 14 14.16 6.08 6.88
CA PHE A 14 14.72 4.97 6.12
C PHE A 14 13.93 4.71 4.84
N LEU A 15 12.60 4.67 4.89
CA LEU A 15 11.76 4.48 3.69
C LEU A 15 11.93 5.63 2.70
N ILE A 16 11.91 6.87 3.16
CA ILE A 16 12.06 8.05 2.29
C ILE A 16 13.43 8.06 1.61
N LYS A 17 14.50 7.65 2.31
CA LYS A 17 15.87 7.66 1.76
C LYS A 17 16.17 6.47 0.84
N ASN A 18 15.49 5.35 1.02
CA ASN A 18 15.79 4.09 0.31
C ASN A 18 14.74 3.72 -0.75
N THR A 19 13.75 4.58 -0.98
CA THR A 19 12.77 4.42 -2.06
C THR A 19 12.73 5.69 -2.89
N ASP A 20 12.46 5.57 -4.18
CA ASP A 20 12.19 6.70 -5.07
C ASP A 20 10.70 7.14 -5.02
N MET A 21 9.88 6.39 -4.28
CA MET A 21 8.43 6.59 -4.23
C MET A 21 8.01 7.76 -3.33
N PHE A 22 8.64 7.94 -2.17
CA PHE A 22 8.17 8.84 -1.12
C PHE A 22 9.10 10.04 -0.91
N LEU A 23 8.52 11.15 -0.43
CA LEU A 23 9.23 12.38 -0.09
C LEU A 23 8.96 12.78 1.38
N ASP A 24 9.68 13.77 1.89
CA ASP A 24 9.48 14.29 3.27
C ASP A 24 8.04 14.71 3.56
N VAL A 25 7.32 15.24 2.54
CA VAL A 25 5.90 15.62 2.66
C VAL A 25 4.99 14.41 2.95
N ASP A 26 5.43 13.19 2.65
CA ASP A 26 4.68 11.96 2.88
C ASP A 26 4.85 11.38 4.27
N TYR A 27 5.74 11.95 5.10
CA TYR A 27 6.08 11.44 6.42
C TYR A 27 4.85 11.09 7.27
N THR A 28 3.89 12.02 7.36
CA THR A 28 2.68 11.82 8.18
C THR A 28 1.81 10.69 7.65
N LYS A 29 1.70 10.54 6.32
CA LYS A 29 0.93 9.44 5.71
C LYS A 29 1.64 8.10 5.93
N LEU A 30 2.94 8.02 5.68
CA LEU A 30 3.73 6.81 5.94
C LEU A 30 3.60 6.36 7.40
N ALA A 31 3.75 7.30 8.34
CA ALA A 31 3.59 7.02 9.77
C ALA A 31 2.20 6.45 10.08
N ALA A 32 1.13 7.01 9.50
CA ALA A 32 -0.23 6.52 9.72
C ALA A 32 -0.44 5.09 9.18
N HIS A 33 0.01 4.80 7.96
CA HIS A 33 -0.13 3.46 7.37
C HIS A 33 0.67 2.40 8.13
N ILE A 34 1.92 2.72 8.52
CA ILE A 34 2.75 1.78 9.26
C ILE A 34 2.24 1.56 10.68
N GLU A 35 1.72 2.59 11.34
CA GLU A 35 1.09 2.44 12.66
C GLU A 35 -0.17 1.55 12.59
N GLY A 36 -0.99 1.73 11.55
CA GLY A 36 -2.13 0.86 11.28
C GLY A 36 -1.69 -0.60 11.10
N HIS A 37 -0.71 -0.85 10.24
CA HIS A 37 -0.11 -2.17 10.03
C HIS A 37 0.44 -2.77 11.33
N ARG A 38 1.22 -1.99 12.09
CA ARG A 38 1.80 -2.37 13.38
C ARG A 38 0.74 -2.81 14.37
N TYR A 39 -0.36 -2.06 14.48
CA TYR A 39 -1.47 -2.37 15.38
C TYR A 39 -2.11 -3.72 15.03
N PHE A 40 -2.47 -3.94 13.76
CA PHE A 40 -3.11 -5.20 13.35
C PHE A 40 -2.15 -6.40 13.42
N LEU A 41 -0.89 -6.21 13.04
CA LEU A 41 0.14 -7.25 13.16
C LEU A 41 0.34 -7.67 14.62
N GLY A 42 0.42 -6.71 15.54
CA GLY A 42 0.53 -7.00 16.97
C GLY A 42 -0.70 -7.70 17.54
N LYS A 43 -1.90 -7.33 17.07
CA LYS A 43 -3.15 -8.03 17.43
C LYS A 43 -3.13 -9.49 16.95
N ASN A 44 -2.70 -9.73 15.71
CA ASN A 44 -2.67 -11.07 15.11
C ASN A 44 -1.63 -11.98 15.78
N LEU A 45 -0.43 -11.46 16.03
CA LEU A 45 0.66 -12.18 16.69
C LEU A 45 0.54 -12.22 18.22
N LYS A 46 -0.43 -11.48 18.79
CA LYS A 46 -0.65 -11.34 20.24
C LYS A 46 0.60 -10.86 20.99
N MET A 47 1.36 -9.95 20.38
CA MET A 47 2.59 -9.40 20.95
C MET A 47 2.81 -7.94 20.55
N PRO A 48 3.53 -7.14 21.35
CA PRO A 48 3.92 -5.80 20.93
C PRO A 48 4.88 -5.86 19.74
N ILE A 49 4.66 -4.98 18.76
CA ILE A 49 5.49 -4.84 17.56
C ILE A 49 6.18 -3.48 17.60
N THR A 50 7.50 -3.46 17.37
CA THR A 50 8.28 -2.22 17.27
C THR A 50 8.09 -1.54 15.91
N TRP A 51 8.49 -0.27 15.79
CA TRP A 51 8.45 0.43 14.50
C TRP A 51 9.32 -0.22 13.43
N ASP A 52 10.51 -0.69 13.78
CA ASP A 52 11.39 -1.43 12.86
C ASP A 52 10.73 -2.71 12.34
N GLN A 53 10.15 -3.51 13.23
CA GLN A 53 9.46 -4.75 12.85
C GLN A 53 8.26 -4.47 11.96
N ALA A 54 7.47 -3.45 12.31
CA ALA A 54 6.33 -3.03 11.51
C ALA A 54 6.74 -2.51 10.14
N THR A 55 7.80 -1.71 10.07
CA THR A 55 8.31 -1.13 8.83
C THR A 55 8.86 -2.20 7.91
N TYR A 56 9.64 -3.15 8.42
CA TYR A 56 10.12 -4.30 7.66
C TYR A 56 8.96 -5.13 7.12
N SER A 57 8.00 -5.49 7.98
CA SER A 57 6.83 -6.25 7.57
C SER A 57 5.98 -5.49 6.54
N TRP A 58 5.77 -4.19 6.74
CA TRP A 58 5.01 -3.35 5.81
C TRP A 58 5.72 -3.23 4.45
N MET A 59 7.06 -3.11 4.45
CA MET A 59 7.85 -3.08 3.23
C MET A 59 7.63 -4.35 2.40
N SER A 60 7.76 -5.53 3.01
CA SER A 60 7.64 -6.81 2.30
C SER A 60 6.20 -7.19 1.94
N ASN A 61 5.22 -6.88 2.79
CA ASN A 61 3.85 -7.40 2.62
C ASN A 61 2.89 -6.39 1.97
N ILE A 62 3.23 -5.09 1.97
CA ILE A 62 2.37 -4.02 1.43
C ILE A 62 3.11 -3.25 0.33
N TYR A 63 4.25 -2.65 0.66
CA TYR A 63 4.96 -1.78 -0.29
C TYR A 63 5.44 -2.51 -1.54
N GLU A 64 6.21 -3.58 -1.37
CA GLU A 64 6.77 -4.34 -2.48
C GLU A 64 5.69 -4.89 -3.44
N PRO A 65 4.65 -5.61 -2.97
CA PRO A 65 3.66 -6.17 -3.89
C PRO A 65 2.82 -5.08 -4.59
N LEU A 66 2.43 -4.01 -3.89
CA LEU A 66 1.66 -2.93 -4.50
C LEU A 66 2.51 -2.11 -5.48
N SER A 67 3.74 -1.77 -5.12
CA SER A 67 4.64 -1.00 -5.99
C SER A 67 4.97 -1.76 -7.28
N GLN A 68 5.24 -3.06 -7.20
CA GLN A 68 5.44 -3.90 -8.38
C GLN A 68 4.21 -3.90 -9.31
N MET A 69 3.00 -3.98 -8.75
CA MET A 69 1.78 -3.98 -9.55
C MET A 69 1.47 -2.60 -10.17
N MET A 70 1.90 -1.52 -9.52
CA MET A 70 1.80 -0.16 -10.07
C MET A 70 2.69 0.05 -11.30
N GLU A 71 3.75 -0.72 -11.48
CA GLU A 71 4.62 -0.66 -12.66
C GLU A 71 4.02 -1.36 -13.90
N THR A 72 2.87 -2.03 -13.77
CA THR A 72 2.20 -2.62 -14.92
C THR A 72 1.60 -1.53 -15.83
N TRP A 73 1.65 -1.78 -17.14
CA TRP A 73 1.07 -0.88 -18.14
C TRP A 73 -0.41 -0.58 -17.88
N THR A 74 -1.18 -1.57 -17.43
CA THR A 74 -2.60 -1.43 -17.09
C THR A 74 -2.80 -0.37 -15.99
N THR A 75 -2.01 -0.43 -14.91
CA THR A 75 -2.11 0.53 -13.81
C THR A 75 -1.59 1.90 -14.22
N GLN A 76 -0.44 1.98 -14.89
CA GLN A 76 0.14 3.25 -15.34
C GLN A 76 -0.79 4.01 -16.30
N MET A 77 -1.38 3.30 -17.27
CA MET A 77 -2.35 3.91 -18.21
C MET A 77 -3.66 4.32 -17.54
N SER A 78 -4.00 3.72 -16.40
CA SER A 78 -5.23 4.04 -15.65
C SER A 78 -5.12 5.38 -14.92
N PHE A 79 -3.91 5.82 -14.56
CA PHE A 79 -3.68 7.02 -13.75
C PHE A 79 -2.61 7.96 -14.32
N PRO A 80 -2.79 8.46 -15.56
CA PRO A 80 -1.80 9.32 -16.20
C PRO A 80 -1.60 10.63 -15.43
N GLY A 81 -0.34 11.03 -15.24
CA GLY A 81 0.03 12.29 -14.56
C GLY A 81 -0.20 12.28 -13.05
N ARG A 82 -0.56 11.15 -12.45
CA ARG A 82 -0.76 11.03 -11.02
C ARG A 82 0.56 10.77 -10.29
N ARG A 83 0.75 11.39 -9.13
CA ARG A 83 1.91 11.11 -8.28
C ARG A 83 1.83 9.68 -7.75
N LYS A 84 2.90 8.90 -7.93
CA LYS A 84 2.97 7.49 -7.54
C LYS A 84 2.64 7.29 -6.05
N ALA A 85 3.24 8.08 -5.15
CA ALA A 85 2.95 8.02 -3.71
C ALA A 85 1.46 8.20 -3.37
N ASP A 86 0.77 9.17 -3.98
CA ASP A 86 -0.66 9.38 -3.69
C ASP A 86 -1.52 8.21 -4.16
N LEU A 87 -1.23 7.67 -5.35
CA LEU A 87 -1.89 6.45 -5.82
C LEU A 87 -1.59 5.26 -4.90
N PHE A 88 -0.35 5.12 -4.46
CA PHE A 88 0.07 4.04 -3.56
C PHE A 88 -0.71 4.05 -2.24
N PHE A 89 -0.87 5.22 -1.60
CA PHE A 89 -1.64 5.32 -0.36
C PHE A 89 -3.12 4.96 -0.56
N GLU A 90 -3.72 5.40 -1.65
CA GLU A 90 -5.10 5.03 -1.98
C GLU A 90 -5.25 3.53 -2.25
N LEU A 91 -4.25 2.91 -2.86
CA LEU A 91 -4.23 1.46 -3.06
C LEU A 91 -4.09 0.70 -1.73
N CYS A 92 -3.34 1.24 -0.77
CA CYS A 92 -3.25 0.68 0.57
C CYS A 92 -4.60 0.77 1.30
N ASP A 93 -5.27 1.92 1.22
CA ASP A 93 -6.61 2.12 1.79
C ASP A 93 -7.62 1.18 1.14
N HIS A 94 -7.60 1.07 -0.19
CA HIS A 94 -8.49 0.17 -0.94
C HIS A 94 -8.26 -1.29 -0.57
N LEU A 95 -7.01 -1.74 -0.51
CA LEU A 95 -6.65 -3.08 -0.06
C LEU A 95 -7.19 -3.36 1.35
N TYR A 96 -7.04 -2.40 2.27
CA TYR A 96 -7.56 -2.52 3.63
C TYR A 96 -9.09 -2.64 3.63
N PHE A 97 -9.82 -1.74 2.96
CA PHE A 97 -11.28 -1.79 2.92
C PHE A 97 -11.82 -3.06 2.25
N MET A 98 -11.19 -3.54 1.18
CA MET A 98 -11.53 -4.83 0.58
C MET A 98 -11.33 -5.99 1.57
N SER A 99 -10.25 -5.96 2.37
CA SER A 99 -10.02 -7.02 3.36
C SER A 99 -11.09 -7.04 4.46
N LEU A 100 -11.61 -5.86 4.85
CA LEU A 100 -12.73 -5.75 5.79
C LEU A 100 -14.02 -6.29 5.19
N GLU A 101 -14.32 -5.92 3.95
CA GLU A 101 -15.53 -6.37 3.25
C GLU A 101 -15.56 -7.89 3.09
N LYS A 102 -14.43 -8.48 2.68
CA LYS A 102 -14.30 -9.94 2.48
C LYS A 102 -14.08 -10.72 3.78
N GLN A 103 -13.80 -10.04 4.88
CA GLN A 103 -13.38 -10.62 6.16
C GLN A 103 -12.23 -11.63 5.98
N ALA A 104 -11.34 -11.34 5.03
CA ALA A 104 -10.26 -12.22 4.62
C ALA A 104 -9.09 -11.40 4.07
N GLU A 105 -7.90 -11.99 4.08
CA GLU A 105 -6.75 -11.39 3.41
C GLU A 105 -7.01 -11.27 1.92
N VAL A 106 -6.75 -10.08 1.39
CA VAL A 106 -6.92 -9.77 -0.03
C VAL A 106 -5.55 -9.72 -0.67
N ASN A 107 -5.43 -10.37 -1.82
CA ASN A 107 -4.21 -10.30 -2.60
C ASN A 107 -4.00 -8.86 -3.13
N PRO A 108 -2.85 -8.21 -2.87
CA PRO A 108 -2.54 -6.87 -3.37
C PRO A 108 -2.72 -6.70 -4.88
N TYR A 109 -2.39 -7.72 -5.69
CA TYR A 109 -2.59 -7.70 -7.14
C TYR A 109 -4.07 -7.47 -7.50
N TYR A 110 -4.99 -8.15 -6.80
CA TYR A 110 -6.42 -7.98 -7.01
C TYR A 110 -6.93 -6.61 -6.57
N ALA A 111 -6.41 -6.08 -5.46
CA ALA A 111 -6.78 -4.75 -5.00
C ALA A 111 -6.39 -3.65 -6.01
N VAL A 112 -5.21 -3.75 -6.63
CA VAL A 112 -4.78 -2.78 -7.65
C VAL A 112 -5.61 -2.87 -8.92
N LEU A 113 -5.92 -4.08 -9.39
CA LEU A 113 -6.77 -4.26 -10.57
C LEU A 113 -8.18 -3.75 -10.33
N ASP A 114 -8.77 -4.08 -9.19
CA ASP A 114 -10.10 -3.62 -8.81
C ASP A 114 -10.15 -2.09 -8.69
N TYR A 115 -9.18 -1.48 -7.99
CA TYR A 115 -9.08 -0.02 -7.91
C TYR A 115 -8.93 0.64 -9.28
N SER A 116 -8.08 0.06 -10.15
CA SER A 116 -7.89 0.54 -11.53
C SER A 116 -9.16 0.41 -12.37
N ALA A 117 -9.93 -0.66 -12.20
CA ALA A 117 -11.19 -0.88 -12.90
C ALA A 117 -12.28 0.09 -12.46
N GLN A 118 -12.30 0.45 -11.17
CA GLN A 118 -13.26 1.39 -10.59
C GLN A 118 -12.89 2.84 -10.90
N TYR A 119 -11.67 3.27 -10.59
CA TYR A 119 -11.24 4.67 -10.56
C TYR A 119 -10.28 5.09 -11.68
N GLY A 120 -9.77 4.13 -12.46
CA GLY A 120 -8.92 4.40 -13.61
C GLY A 120 -9.62 5.19 -14.72
N LYS A 121 -8.82 5.73 -15.65
CA LYS A 121 -9.27 6.55 -16.78
C LYS A 121 -8.95 5.90 -18.13
N SER A 122 -9.67 6.35 -19.16
CA SER A 122 -9.39 6.07 -20.58
C SER A 122 -9.19 4.57 -20.86
N ILE A 123 -8.21 4.23 -21.70
CA ILE A 123 -7.94 2.86 -22.13
C ILE A 123 -7.38 1.97 -21.00
N GLY A 124 -6.69 2.56 -20.00
CA GLY A 124 -6.22 1.83 -18.83
C GLY A 124 -7.35 1.18 -18.04
N LYS A 125 -8.44 1.94 -17.80
CA LYS A 125 -9.65 1.43 -17.13
C LYS A 125 -10.25 0.22 -17.87
N PHE A 126 -10.28 0.27 -19.21
CA PHE A 126 -10.82 -0.82 -20.02
C PHE A 126 -10.00 -2.10 -19.85
N PHE A 127 -8.67 -2.01 -19.91
CA PHE A 127 -7.79 -3.15 -19.67
C PHE A 127 -7.89 -3.68 -18.24
N ALA A 128 -8.01 -2.79 -17.24
CA ALA A 128 -8.19 -3.19 -15.85
C ALA A 128 -9.48 -3.99 -15.65
N LYS A 129 -10.60 -3.55 -16.23
CA LYS A 129 -11.86 -4.30 -16.21
C LYS A 129 -11.77 -5.66 -16.88
N LEU A 130 -11.05 -5.75 -17.99
CA LEU A 130 -10.84 -7.03 -18.68
C LEU A 130 -9.99 -7.99 -17.83
N ALA A 131 -8.91 -7.49 -17.24
CA ALA A 131 -8.04 -8.29 -16.38
C ALA A 131 -8.76 -8.74 -15.10
N SER A 132 -9.56 -7.88 -14.47
CA SER A 132 -10.28 -8.23 -13.23
C SER A 132 -11.31 -9.35 -13.44
N LEU A 133 -11.92 -9.46 -14.63
CA LEU A 133 -12.89 -10.52 -14.95
C LEU A 133 -12.24 -11.91 -15.01
N ASN A 134 -11.00 -12.02 -15.48
CA ASN A 134 -10.25 -13.29 -15.54
C ASN A 134 -9.79 -13.79 -14.17
N HIS A 135 -9.85 -12.92 -13.16
CA HIS A 135 -9.39 -13.16 -11.79
C HIS A 135 -10.54 -13.27 -10.77
N ALA A 136 -11.78 -13.13 -11.22
CA ALA A 136 -12.99 -13.28 -10.40
C ALA A 136 -13.52 -14.73 -10.36
N ALA A 137 -12.76 -15.70 -10.88
CA ALA A 137 -13.08 -17.13 -10.91
C ALA A 137 -12.29 -17.91 -9.86
#